data_AF-A0A4Y3QR64-F1
#
_entry.id   AF-A0A4Y3QR64-F1
#
_cell.length_a   1.000
_cell.length_b   1.000
_cell.length_c   1.000
_cell.angle_alpha   90.00
_cell.angle_beta   90.00
_cell.angle_gamma   90.00
#
_symmetry.space_group_name_H-M   'P 1'
#
loop_
_entity.id
_entity.type
_entity.pdbx_description
1 polymer ?
#
loop_
_entity_poly.entity_id
_entity_poly.type
_entity_poly.pdbx_seq_one_letter_code
_entity_poly.pdbx_strand_id
1 'polypeptide(L)'
;MRMKFLIVGRSARPDGEALRGCGDRLTALCARRQRIFRAGGALWAGATMGGMRTAGTGRGQDRAEARRIAAGRRGDAAARERARAKGKAALVAGAAGVALAVLLSGCGSGNAQGGGGDAASERATAKADRAHRPARAEGLTEIPGVGSRLQGRIPEDSRQVVAVEGKGEDSADAVVRLYTRAGNGTWKRAHSWPAHNGKNGWTHHHHEGDKRSPVGVFSLSDAGGVLPDPGAKLPYAHSAAFTPPTYWPKKTRNDFDYVIAINYNRVKGTTPLDPTRPQGQAKGGSIWLHRDHGDGTSGCVSVSKAVMRTLLRTLDPDKHPVVVMGDKASLSG
;
A
#
# COMPACT_ATOMS: atom_id res chain seq x y z
N MET A 1 -8.80 23.15 -1.16
CA MET A 1 -9.00 23.02 -2.62
C MET A 1 -9.41 21.59 -2.92
N ARG A 2 -10.61 21.37 -3.47
CA ARG A 2 -11.07 20.05 -3.93
C ARG A 2 -10.59 19.88 -5.37
N MET A 3 -9.88 18.80 -5.68
CA MET A 3 -9.53 18.44 -7.06
C MET A 3 -10.35 17.22 -7.48
N LYS A 4 -11.23 17.44 -8.46
CA LYS A 4 -11.93 16.43 -9.25
C LYS A 4 -10.94 15.85 -10.25
N PHE A 5 -10.81 14.53 -10.29
CA PHE A 5 -10.24 13.83 -11.44
C PHE A 5 -11.29 13.81 -12.56
N LEU A 6 -10.96 14.39 -13.71
CA LEU A 6 -11.73 14.27 -14.94
C LEU A 6 -10.84 13.50 -15.93
N ILE A 7 -11.21 12.27 -16.25
CA ILE A 7 -10.63 11.52 -17.37
C ILE A 7 -11.66 11.58 -18.51
N VAL A 8 -11.24 12.17 -19.63
CA VAL A 8 -12.00 12.28 -20.87
C VAL A 8 -12.05 10.89 -21.52
N GLY A 9 -13.22 10.26 -21.51
CA GLY A 9 -13.49 9.06 -22.32
C GLY A 9 -13.97 9.48 -23.71
N ARG A 10 -13.13 9.29 -24.73
CA ARG A 10 -13.54 9.46 -26.13
C ARG A 10 -14.13 8.14 -26.61
N SER A 11 -15.46 8.13 -26.77
CA SER A 11 -16.24 7.06 -27.41
C SER A 11 -15.96 7.06 -28.90
N ALA A 12 -15.53 5.92 -29.45
CA ALA A 12 -15.62 5.62 -30.87
C ALA A 12 -16.72 4.57 -31.06
N ARG A 13 -17.79 4.95 -31.75
CA ARG A 13 -18.78 4.04 -32.34
C ARG A 13 -18.25 3.63 -33.72
N PRO A 14 -18.45 2.38 -34.17
CA PRO A 14 -18.49 2.08 -35.59
C PRO A 14 -19.94 2.13 -36.08
N ASP A 15 -20.15 2.91 -37.14
CA ASP A 15 -21.37 2.98 -37.92
C ASP A 15 -21.58 1.66 -38.69
N GLY A 16 -22.84 1.28 -38.86
CA GLY A 16 -23.26 0.14 -39.67
C GLY A 16 -23.85 0.59 -41.01
N GLU A 17 -23.55 -0.17 -42.06
CA GLU A 17 -24.39 -0.41 -43.24
C GLU A 17 -23.92 -1.76 -43.83
N ALA A 18 -24.75 -2.80 -43.78
CA ALA A 18 -25.75 -3.18 -44.78
C ALA A 18 -25.19 -4.11 -45.86
N LEU A 19 -25.42 -5.43 -45.71
CA LEU A 19 -25.64 -6.33 -46.84
C LEU A 19 -26.81 -7.27 -46.51
N ARG A 20 -27.80 -7.22 -47.40
CA ARG A 20 -29.03 -8.02 -47.41
C ARG A 20 -28.76 -9.36 -48.08
N GLY A 21 -29.49 -10.39 -47.62
CA GLY A 21 -29.96 -11.51 -48.43
C GLY A 21 -29.26 -12.84 -48.20
N CYS A 22 -29.90 -13.77 -47.47
CA CYS A 22 -30.51 -14.97 -48.06
C CYS A 22 -31.21 -15.83 -46.99
N GLY A 23 -32.49 -16.13 -47.21
CA GLY A 23 -33.17 -17.42 -46.97
C GLY A 23 -33.15 -18.10 -45.60
N ASP A 24 -34.31 -18.08 -44.94
CA ASP A 24 -35.04 -19.24 -44.41
C ASP A 24 -34.29 -20.33 -43.61
N ARG A 25 -34.60 -20.42 -42.30
CA ARG A 25 -35.27 -21.58 -41.64
C ARG A 25 -35.03 -21.53 -40.12
N LEU A 26 -36.02 -22.07 -39.37
CA LEU A 26 -36.01 -22.44 -37.95
C LEU A 26 -36.52 -21.40 -36.93
N THR A 27 -37.81 -21.10 -37.04
CA THR A 27 -38.67 -20.84 -35.86
C THR A 27 -39.32 -22.16 -35.45
N ALA A 28 -38.79 -22.83 -34.43
CA ALA A 28 -39.52 -23.86 -33.68
C ALA A 28 -38.72 -24.24 -32.42
N LEU A 29 -39.04 -23.63 -31.27
CA LEU A 29 -39.19 -24.34 -29.99
C LEU A 29 -39.77 -23.37 -28.94
N CYS A 30 -41.10 -23.39 -28.85
CA CYS A 30 -41.88 -23.53 -27.61
C CYS A 30 -41.26 -22.96 -26.32
N ALA A 31 -41.70 -21.82 -25.79
CA ALA A 31 -42.99 -21.65 -25.12
C ALA A 31 -43.36 -22.83 -24.20
N ARG A 32 -42.97 -22.77 -22.92
CA ARG A 32 -43.62 -23.53 -21.85
C ARG A 32 -43.53 -22.81 -20.50
N ARG A 33 -44.68 -22.76 -19.84
CA ARG A 33 -44.97 -22.43 -18.43
C ARG A 33 -45.13 -20.96 -18.05
N GLN A 34 -46.32 -20.44 -18.34
CA GLN A 34 -47.09 -19.64 -17.39
C GLN A 34 -48.25 -20.49 -16.80
N ARG A 35 -48.70 -20.09 -15.60
CA ARG A 35 -49.83 -20.55 -14.76
C ARG A 35 -49.49 -21.56 -13.67
N ILE A 36 -49.31 -21.06 -12.44
CA ILE A 36 -49.90 -21.60 -11.20
C ILE A 36 -50.23 -20.40 -10.27
N PHE A 37 -51.54 -20.21 -10.06
CA PHE A 37 -52.30 -19.59 -8.96
C PHE A 37 -52.11 -18.12 -8.50
N ARG A 38 -53.19 -17.35 -8.75
CA ARG A 38 -53.73 -16.24 -7.96
C ARG A 38 -54.51 -16.79 -6.74
N ALA A 39 -54.34 -16.16 -5.57
CA ALA A 39 -55.35 -15.86 -4.51
C ALA A 39 -54.58 -15.41 -3.23
N GLY A 40 -54.85 -14.30 -2.55
CA GLY A 40 -55.87 -13.27 -2.67
C GLY A 40 -55.41 -11.93 -2.03
N GLY A 41 -56.12 -10.84 -2.38
CA GLY A 41 -56.14 -9.59 -1.59
C GLY A 41 -57.01 -9.78 -0.35
N ALA A 42 -57.30 -8.80 0.52
CA ALA A 42 -57.12 -7.36 0.60
C ALA A 42 -57.17 -7.02 2.13
N LEU A 43 -56.80 -5.86 2.67
CA LEU A 43 -57.48 -4.56 2.66
C LEU A 43 -56.71 -3.65 3.65
N TRP A 44 -56.45 -2.39 3.29
CA TRP A 44 -56.88 -1.22 4.08
C TRP A 44 -56.63 0.07 3.27
N ALA A 45 -57.73 0.73 2.90
CA ALA A 45 -57.81 2.16 2.59
C ALA A 45 -58.14 2.89 3.91
N GLY A 46 -57.89 4.17 4.15
CA GLY A 46 -57.32 5.27 3.39
C GLY A 46 -57.38 6.52 4.28
N ALA A 47 -56.74 7.63 3.87
CA ALA A 47 -57.06 8.97 4.38
C ALA A 47 -56.49 10.06 3.46
N THR A 48 -57.39 10.61 2.65
CA THR A 48 -57.58 12.02 2.24
C THR A 48 -56.38 12.96 2.03
N MET A 49 -56.36 13.55 0.82
CA MET A 49 -55.65 14.80 0.48
C MET A 49 -56.26 16.02 1.19
N GLY A 50 -55.42 17.01 1.50
CA GLY A 50 -55.86 18.37 1.83
C GLY A 50 -54.73 19.39 1.92
N GLY A 51 -54.74 20.38 1.01
CA GLY A 51 -54.40 21.78 1.32
C GLY A 51 -52.93 22.24 1.18
N MET A 52 -52.65 22.98 0.11
CA MET A 52 -51.51 23.91 0.01
C MET A 52 -51.62 25.04 1.06
N ARG A 53 -50.54 25.30 1.81
CA ARG A 53 -50.19 26.66 2.31
C ARG A 53 -48.67 26.85 2.34
N THR A 54 -48.21 27.84 1.61
CA THR A 54 -46.85 28.38 1.62
C THR A 54 -46.62 29.22 2.89
N ALA A 55 -45.53 28.97 3.62
CA ALA A 55 -44.97 29.92 4.58
C ALA A 55 -43.44 29.79 4.60
N GLY A 56 -42.77 30.87 4.18
CA GLY A 56 -41.32 30.95 4.08
C GLY A 56 -40.68 31.36 5.39
N THR A 57 -39.84 30.48 5.96
CA THR A 57 -38.90 30.80 7.04
C THR A 57 -37.64 29.95 6.89
N GLY A 58 -36.89 30.11 5.79
CA GLY A 58 -35.66 29.34 5.54
C GLY A 58 -34.42 30.17 5.21
N ARG A 59 -34.56 31.48 4.94
CA ARG A 59 -33.48 32.29 4.36
C ARG A 59 -32.66 33.09 5.38
N GLY A 60 -33.12 33.17 6.62
CA GLY A 60 -32.49 33.97 7.69
C GLY A 60 -31.44 33.20 8.51
N GLN A 61 -31.69 31.92 8.81
CA GLN A 61 -30.82 31.10 9.64
C GLN A 61 -29.51 30.72 8.90
N ASP A 62 -29.58 30.40 7.61
CA ASP A 62 -28.41 30.10 6.78
C ASP A 62 -27.43 31.28 6.64
N ARG A 63 -27.94 32.53 6.63
CA ARG A 63 -27.09 33.73 6.53
C ARG A 63 -26.39 34.07 7.84
N ALA A 64 -26.99 33.75 8.99
CA ALA A 64 -26.39 33.97 10.30
C ALA A 64 -25.26 32.97 10.57
N GLU A 65 -25.44 31.71 10.17
CA GLU A 65 -24.42 30.67 10.33
C GLU A 65 -23.22 30.86 9.39
N ALA A 66 -23.48 31.24 8.13
CA ALA A 66 -22.42 31.59 7.18
C ALA A 66 -21.55 32.77 7.65
N ARG A 67 -22.14 33.76 8.34
CA ARG A 67 -21.41 34.91 8.90
C ARG A 67 -20.54 34.51 10.11
N ARG A 68 -20.98 33.59 10.96
CA ARG A 68 -20.19 33.07 12.08
C ARG A 68 -18.98 32.24 11.62
N ILE A 69 -19.17 31.39 10.61
CA ILE A 69 -18.08 30.59 10.01
C ILE A 69 -17.04 31.49 9.32
N ALA A 70 -17.48 32.58 8.68
CA ALA A 70 -16.57 33.56 8.06
C ALA A 70 -15.81 34.43 9.09
N ALA A 71 -16.40 34.69 10.27
CA ALA A 71 -15.73 35.40 11.36
C ALA A 71 -14.66 34.54 12.04
N GLY A 72 -14.94 33.25 12.29
CA GLY A 72 -13.96 32.31 12.87
C GLY A 72 -12.72 32.12 12.00
N ARG A 73 -12.89 31.99 10.67
CA ARG A 73 -11.77 31.88 9.72
C ARG A 73 -10.86 33.11 9.65
N ARG A 74 -11.37 34.31 9.97
CA ARG A 74 -10.57 35.54 10.04
C ARG A 74 -9.77 35.65 11.35
N GLY A 75 -10.30 35.13 12.46
CA GLY A 75 -9.56 35.03 13.72
C GLY A 75 -8.36 34.09 13.64
N ASP A 76 -8.52 32.94 12.98
CA ASP A 76 -7.46 31.94 12.82
C ASP A 76 -6.33 32.39 11.88
N ALA A 77 -6.64 33.24 10.89
CA ALA A 77 -5.64 33.82 9.99
C ALA A 77 -4.76 34.85 10.71
N ALA A 78 -5.37 35.73 11.52
CA ALA A 78 -4.65 36.74 12.30
C ALA A 78 -3.76 36.12 13.41
N ALA A 79 -4.17 34.98 13.99
CA ALA A 79 -3.37 34.24 14.96
C ALA A 79 -2.13 33.57 14.33
N ARG A 80 -2.25 33.09 13.09
CA ARG A 80 -1.15 32.43 12.35
C ARG A 80 -0.09 33.41 11.85
N GLU A 81 -0.45 34.67 11.61
CA GLU A 81 0.49 35.72 11.22
C GLU A 81 1.34 36.20 12.41
N ARG A 82 0.75 36.32 13.60
CA ARG A 82 1.47 36.65 14.85
C ARG A 82 2.47 35.57 15.29
N ALA A 83 2.23 34.30 14.94
CA ALA A 83 3.14 33.20 15.23
C ALA A 83 4.38 33.16 14.31
N ARG A 84 4.30 33.73 13.08
CA ARG A 84 5.44 33.79 12.13
C ARG A 84 6.40 34.95 12.41
N ALA A 85 6.00 35.94 13.20
CA ALA A 85 6.83 37.09 13.55
C ALA A 85 7.82 36.83 14.71
N LYS A 86 7.77 35.66 15.39
CA LYS A 86 8.63 35.34 16.54
C LYS A 86 9.81 34.39 16.26
N GLY A 87 10.10 34.09 14.99
CA GLY A 87 11.10 33.09 14.58
C GLY A 87 12.34 33.63 13.88
N LYS A 88 12.78 34.86 14.17
CA LYS A 88 14.04 35.43 13.66
C LYS A 88 14.71 36.30 14.71
N ALA A 89 15.45 35.69 15.63
CA ALA A 89 16.56 36.31 16.36
C ALA A 89 17.26 35.24 17.22
N ALA A 90 18.42 34.77 16.76
CA ALA A 90 19.57 34.40 17.60
C ALA A 90 20.64 33.75 16.71
N LEU A 91 21.65 34.55 16.36
CA LEU A 91 22.96 34.10 15.90
C LEU A 91 23.99 34.82 16.78
N VAL A 92 25.18 34.22 16.86
CA VAL A 92 26.46 34.71 17.40
C VAL A 92 26.79 34.24 18.83
N ALA A 93 27.70 33.27 18.96
CA ALA A 93 29.11 33.50 19.30
C ALA A 93 29.84 32.17 19.63
N GLY A 94 31.09 32.01 19.16
CA GLY A 94 32.02 31.04 19.75
C GLY A 94 32.94 30.33 18.75
N ALA A 95 34.02 30.99 18.35
CA ALA A 95 35.15 30.40 17.62
C ALA A 95 36.24 29.92 18.60
N ALA A 96 36.79 28.73 18.37
CA ALA A 96 38.13 28.24 18.73
C ALA A 96 38.26 26.87 18.05
N GLY A 97 39.25 26.50 17.24
CA GLY A 97 40.64 26.94 17.17
C GLY A 97 41.52 25.73 17.48
N VAL A 98 41.80 24.85 16.50
CA VAL A 98 42.98 23.95 16.51
C VAL A 98 43.40 23.69 15.07
N ALA A 99 44.56 24.23 14.70
CA ALA A 99 45.39 23.73 13.62
C ALA A 99 46.65 23.14 14.26
N LEU A 100 47.01 21.89 13.93
CA LEU A 100 48.41 21.46 14.01
C LEU A 100 48.71 20.32 13.02
N ALA A 101 49.49 20.73 12.02
CA ALA A 101 50.49 20.05 11.19
C ALA A 101 50.66 18.52 11.21
N VAL A 102 50.75 17.94 10.00
CA VAL A 102 51.83 17.00 9.64
C VAL A 102 52.23 17.22 8.17
N LEU A 103 53.47 17.64 7.95
CA LEU A 103 54.23 17.41 6.72
C LEU A 103 55.56 16.78 7.14
N LEU A 104 55.94 15.66 6.50
CA LEU A 104 57.25 15.42 5.87
C LEU A 104 57.41 13.93 5.50
N SER A 105 57.45 13.71 4.19
CA SER A 105 58.39 12.90 3.40
C SER A 105 59.00 11.59 3.93
N GLY A 106 58.93 10.55 3.10
CA GLY A 106 59.84 9.41 3.11
C GLY A 106 59.67 8.50 1.88
N CYS A 107 60.59 8.59 0.93
CA CYS A 107 60.73 7.72 -0.26
C CYS A 107 61.22 6.30 0.11
N GLY A 108 60.95 5.31 -0.75
CA GLY A 108 61.65 4.02 -0.72
C GLY A 108 61.15 3.02 -1.76
N SER A 109 61.99 2.71 -2.74
CA SER A 109 61.76 1.92 -3.96
C SER A 109 61.54 0.40 -3.76
N GLY A 110 60.74 -0.17 -4.68
CA GLY A 110 60.93 -1.45 -5.40
C GLY A 110 61.14 -2.77 -4.64
N ASN A 111 60.26 -3.76 -4.81
CA ASN A 111 60.31 -4.79 -5.88
C ASN A 111 59.32 -5.96 -5.60
N ALA A 112 58.80 -6.54 -6.69
CA ALA A 112 58.39 -7.94 -6.89
C ALA A 112 57.17 -8.58 -6.14
N GLN A 113 56.17 -8.92 -6.97
CA GLN A 113 55.53 -10.25 -7.11
C GLN A 113 54.79 -10.92 -5.93
N GLY A 114 53.48 -11.17 -6.11
CA GLY A 114 52.78 -12.23 -5.38
C GLY A 114 51.26 -12.05 -5.34
N GLY A 115 50.54 -12.65 -6.29
CA GLY A 115 49.08 -12.70 -6.30
C GLY A 115 48.51 -13.50 -5.11
N GLY A 116 47.43 -12.99 -4.52
CA GLY A 116 46.73 -13.66 -3.41
C GLY A 116 45.64 -12.85 -2.70
N GLY A 117 45.35 -11.62 -3.12
CA GLY A 117 44.42 -10.72 -2.42
C GLY A 117 42.93 -11.02 -2.63
N ASP A 118 42.55 -11.61 -3.76
CA ASP A 118 41.12 -11.68 -4.14
C ASP A 118 40.39 -12.83 -3.45
N ALA A 119 41.03 -14.00 -3.33
CA ALA A 119 40.42 -15.18 -2.69
C ALA A 119 40.26 -15.01 -1.16
N ALA A 120 41.11 -14.23 -0.51
CA ALA A 120 41.01 -13.94 0.92
C ALA A 120 39.87 -12.95 1.23
N SER A 121 39.66 -11.98 0.33
CA SER A 121 38.56 -11.00 0.40
C SER A 121 37.19 -11.65 0.12
N GLU A 122 37.11 -12.54 -0.87
CA GLU A 122 35.91 -13.33 -1.17
C GLU A 122 35.57 -14.33 -0.04
N ARG A 123 36.58 -14.94 0.58
CA ARG A 123 36.38 -15.90 1.68
C ARG A 123 36.02 -15.19 2.99
N ALA A 124 36.47 -13.96 3.20
CA ALA A 124 36.09 -13.12 4.35
C ALA A 124 34.66 -12.56 4.21
N THR A 125 34.26 -12.13 2.99
CA THR A 125 32.88 -11.71 2.68
C THR A 125 31.89 -12.88 2.76
N ALA A 126 32.25 -14.07 2.24
CA ALA A 126 31.44 -15.28 2.40
C ALA A 126 31.29 -15.76 3.87
N LYS A 127 32.28 -15.48 4.74
CA LYS A 127 32.19 -15.76 6.18
C LYS A 127 31.27 -14.77 6.90
N ALA A 128 31.31 -13.50 6.53
CA ALA A 128 30.41 -12.47 7.05
C ALA A 128 28.94 -12.71 6.61
N ASP A 129 28.72 -13.13 5.36
CA ASP A 129 27.41 -13.50 4.82
C ASP A 129 26.82 -14.76 5.50
N ARG A 130 27.68 -15.70 5.94
CA ARG A 130 27.24 -16.85 6.76
C ARG A 130 26.95 -16.45 8.20
N ALA A 131 27.66 -15.48 8.77
CA ALA A 131 27.47 -15.02 10.15
C ALA A 131 26.21 -14.14 10.33
N HIS A 132 25.70 -13.51 9.27
CA HIS A 132 24.48 -12.69 9.30
C HIS A 132 23.24 -13.39 8.71
N ARG A 133 23.30 -14.70 8.41
CA ARG A 133 22.10 -15.42 7.98
C ARG A 133 21.28 -15.78 9.22
N PRO A 134 20.16 -15.10 9.54
CA PRO A 134 19.33 -15.52 10.66
C PRO A 134 18.95 -16.98 10.42
N ALA A 135 19.24 -17.83 11.41
CA ALA A 135 19.01 -19.27 11.31
C ALA A 135 17.62 -19.54 10.73
N ARG A 136 17.55 -20.43 9.74
CA ARG A 136 16.31 -20.82 9.08
C ARG A 136 15.46 -21.50 10.16
N ALA A 137 14.43 -20.81 10.63
CA ALA A 137 13.51 -21.37 11.61
C ALA A 137 12.56 -22.30 10.84
N GLU A 138 12.56 -23.59 11.19
CA GLU A 138 11.71 -24.63 10.60
C GLU A 138 10.89 -25.30 11.70
N GLY A 139 9.80 -25.99 11.34
CA GLY A 139 8.98 -26.71 12.33
C GLY A 139 8.15 -25.81 13.25
N LEU A 140 7.92 -24.55 12.88
CA LEU A 140 7.16 -23.61 13.68
C LEU A 140 5.67 -23.95 13.62
N THR A 141 4.98 -23.91 14.75
CA THR A 141 3.51 -24.09 14.81
C THR A 141 2.77 -22.82 14.42
N GLU A 142 3.39 -21.66 14.61
CA GLU A 142 2.82 -20.34 14.40
C GLU A 142 3.85 -19.34 13.84
N ILE A 143 3.43 -18.13 13.47
CA ILE A 143 4.33 -17.06 13.02
C ILE A 143 4.96 -16.34 14.22
N PRO A 144 6.28 -16.44 14.46
CA PRO A 144 6.90 -15.85 15.65
C PRO A 144 6.70 -14.33 15.73
N GLY A 145 6.41 -13.84 16.93
CA GLY A 145 6.18 -12.41 17.20
C GLY A 145 4.78 -11.91 16.88
N VAL A 146 3.90 -12.77 16.37
CA VAL A 146 2.48 -12.46 16.15
C VAL A 146 1.66 -13.11 17.27
N GLY A 147 0.95 -12.29 18.03
CA GLY A 147 0.08 -12.71 19.14
C GLY A 147 -1.19 -13.39 18.66
N SER A 148 -1.85 -14.13 19.56
CA SER A 148 -2.99 -15.01 19.25
C SER A 148 -4.12 -14.31 18.49
N ARG A 149 -4.38 -13.03 18.78
CA ARG A 149 -5.39 -12.21 18.11
C ARG A 149 -5.13 -12.07 16.60
N LEU A 150 -3.89 -11.80 16.19
CA LEU A 150 -3.55 -11.69 14.77
C LEU A 150 -3.26 -13.05 14.14
N GLN A 151 -2.72 -14.01 14.89
CA GLN A 151 -2.57 -15.40 14.41
C GLN A 151 -3.92 -15.98 13.98
N GLY A 152 -4.96 -15.84 14.81
CA GLY A 152 -6.31 -16.32 14.49
C GLY A 152 -6.98 -15.61 13.31
N ARG A 153 -6.39 -14.53 12.79
CA ARG A 153 -6.84 -13.83 11.58
C ARG A 153 -6.10 -14.27 10.32
N ILE A 154 -5.04 -15.05 10.44
CA ILE A 154 -4.39 -15.72 9.31
C ILE A 154 -5.31 -16.88 8.89
N PRO A 155 -5.80 -16.91 7.63
CA PRO A 155 -6.66 -17.99 7.16
C PRO A 155 -5.98 -19.37 7.29
N GLU A 156 -6.74 -20.40 7.71
CA GLU A 156 -6.21 -21.74 7.96
C GLU A 156 -5.67 -22.43 6.69
N ASP A 157 -6.23 -22.07 5.54
CA ASP A 157 -5.82 -22.51 4.20
C ASP A 157 -4.59 -21.74 3.69
N SER A 158 -4.18 -20.65 4.36
CA SER A 158 -2.95 -19.94 4.02
C SER A 158 -1.73 -20.85 4.20
N ARG A 159 -0.87 -20.82 3.19
CA ARG A 159 0.42 -21.51 3.17
C ARG A 159 1.58 -20.54 2.99
N GLN A 160 1.32 -19.24 2.87
CA GLN A 160 2.33 -18.21 2.69
C GLN A 160 1.99 -16.95 3.48
N VAL A 161 2.91 -16.52 4.34
CA VAL A 161 2.75 -15.31 5.15
C VAL A 161 3.96 -14.39 4.94
N VAL A 162 3.68 -13.15 4.58
CA VAL A 162 4.64 -12.04 4.65
C VAL A 162 4.42 -11.34 5.99
N ALA A 163 5.33 -11.52 6.95
CA ALA A 163 5.27 -10.82 8.24
C ALA A 163 6.09 -9.54 8.17
N VAL A 164 5.47 -8.40 8.45
CA VAL A 164 6.13 -7.08 8.50
C VAL A 164 6.11 -6.59 9.94
N GLU A 165 7.28 -6.58 10.56
CA GLU A 165 7.47 -6.12 11.94
C GLU A 165 8.13 -4.74 11.92
N GLY A 166 7.38 -3.72 12.30
CA GLY A 166 7.88 -2.38 12.55
C GLY A 166 8.68 -2.31 13.84
N LYS A 167 9.77 -1.54 13.83
CA LYS A 167 10.65 -1.31 14.98
C LYS A 167 9.91 -0.71 16.19
N GLY A 168 8.91 0.12 15.94
CA GLY A 168 8.06 0.74 16.97
C GLY A 168 6.89 1.50 16.35
N GLU A 169 5.94 1.92 17.18
CA GLU A 169 4.67 2.55 16.75
C GLU A 169 4.88 3.77 15.84
N ASP A 170 5.88 4.60 16.11
CA ASP A 170 6.16 5.84 15.37
C ASP A 170 7.44 5.76 14.52
N SER A 171 7.96 4.55 14.28
CA SER A 171 9.17 4.34 13.47
C SER A 171 8.83 3.97 12.03
N ALA A 172 9.61 4.47 11.08
CA ALA A 172 9.55 4.06 9.68
C ALA A 172 10.33 2.78 9.38
N ASP A 173 11.16 2.29 10.32
CA ASP A 173 12.00 1.12 10.12
C ASP A 173 11.18 -0.16 10.35
N ALA A 174 11.32 -1.13 9.45
CA ALA A 174 10.67 -2.44 9.57
C ALA A 174 11.56 -3.59 9.10
N VAL A 175 11.14 -4.81 9.44
CA VAL A 175 11.71 -6.05 8.90
C VAL A 175 10.58 -6.85 8.24
N VAL A 176 10.81 -7.27 7.00
CA VAL A 176 9.92 -8.17 6.26
C VAL A 176 10.47 -9.59 6.30
N ARG A 177 9.63 -10.55 6.66
CA ARG A 177 9.96 -11.98 6.68
C ARG A 177 8.95 -12.76 5.86
N LEU A 178 9.44 -13.73 5.09
CA LEU A 178 8.59 -14.65 4.33
C LEU A 178 8.55 -16.00 5.03
N TYR A 179 7.34 -16.48 5.31
CA TYR A 179 7.06 -17.79 5.85
C TYR A 179 6.27 -18.63 4.85
N THR A 180 6.64 -19.89 4.75
CA THR A 180 5.92 -20.90 3.95
C THR A 180 5.52 -22.06 4.84
N ARG A 181 4.31 -22.59 4.68
CA ARG A 181 3.82 -23.75 5.43
C ARG A 181 4.06 -25.01 4.63
N ALA A 182 4.74 -25.98 5.23
CA ALA A 182 4.98 -27.30 4.64
C ALA A 182 3.71 -28.18 4.72
N GLY A 183 3.70 -29.28 3.96
CA GLY A 183 2.56 -30.21 3.92
C GLY A 183 2.22 -30.86 5.27
N ASN A 184 3.20 -30.93 6.19
CA ASN A 184 3.01 -31.40 7.56
C ASN A 184 2.36 -30.36 8.50
N GLY A 185 1.95 -29.21 7.98
CA GLY A 185 1.29 -28.16 8.75
C GLY A 185 2.22 -27.22 9.54
N THR A 186 3.54 -27.39 9.42
CA THR A 186 4.51 -26.51 10.10
C THR A 186 4.97 -25.35 9.21
N TRP A 187 5.22 -24.21 9.82
CA TRP A 187 5.77 -23.01 9.20
C TRP A 187 7.29 -23.04 9.16
N LYS A 188 7.82 -22.40 8.14
CA LYS A 188 9.24 -22.24 7.89
C LYS A 188 9.54 -20.83 7.45
N ARG A 189 10.49 -20.17 8.12
CA ARG A 189 11.02 -18.88 7.70
C ARG A 189 11.96 -19.08 6.52
N ALA A 190 11.52 -18.66 5.34
CA ALA A 190 12.32 -18.72 4.13
C ALA A 190 13.36 -17.59 4.09
N HIS A 191 12.97 -16.37 4.50
CA HIS A 191 13.79 -15.17 4.36
C HIS A 191 13.48 -14.09 5.42
N SER A 192 14.39 -13.13 5.56
CA SER A 192 14.26 -11.93 6.41
C SER A 192 15.04 -10.77 5.77
N TRP A 193 14.43 -9.59 5.66
CA TRP A 193 15.03 -8.43 4.99
C TRP A 193 14.66 -7.11 5.68
N PRO A 194 15.53 -6.08 5.62
CA PRO A 194 15.15 -4.73 6.00
C PRO A 194 14.05 -4.17 5.08
N ALA A 195 13.23 -3.29 5.64
CA ALA A 195 12.12 -2.66 4.97
C ALA A 195 11.82 -1.28 5.59
N HIS A 196 11.01 -0.47 4.92
CA HIS A 196 10.39 0.70 5.54
C HIS A 196 8.87 0.60 5.50
N ASN A 197 8.21 1.18 6.49
CA ASN A 197 6.76 1.38 6.54
C ASN A 197 6.41 2.86 6.42
N GLY A 198 5.15 3.22 6.69
CA GLY A 198 4.71 4.62 6.73
C GLY A 198 5.64 5.48 7.58
N LYS A 199 5.99 6.67 7.10
CA LYS A 199 6.98 7.53 7.77
C LYS A 199 6.57 7.99 9.17
N ASN A 200 5.28 7.95 9.46
CA ASN A 200 4.72 8.25 10.78
C ASN A 200 4.47 6.98 11.60
N GLY A 201 4.94 5.82 11.14
CA GLY A 201 4.80 4.54 11.83
C GLY A 201 3.52 3.79 11.47
N TRP A 202 2.84 3.27 12.50
CA TRP A 202 1.77 2.29 12.41
C TRP A 202 0.48 2.80 13.05
N THR A 203 -0.67 2.25 12.64
CA THR A 203 -1.96 2.60 13.24
C THR A 203 -3.02 1.52 13.05
N HIS A 204 -3.91 1.38 14.03
CA HIS A 204 -5.16 0.63 13.90
C HIS A 204 -6.28 1.45 13.23
N HIS A 205 -6.15 2.78 13.21
CA HIS A 205 -7.16 3.72 12.73
C HIS A 205 -6.66 4.49 11.51
N HIS A 206 -6.20 3.75 10.49
CA HIS A 206 -5.71 4.36 9.27
C HIS A 206 -6.78 5.19 8.57
N HIS A 207 -6.33 6.33 8.02
CA HIS A 207 -7.10 7.29 7.23
C HIS A 207 -6.22 7.92 6.14
N GLU A 208 -6.86 8.40 5.08
CA GLU A 208 -6.16 8.96 3.93
C GLU A 208 -5.18 10.08 4.32
N GLY A 209 -3.92 9.97 3.92
CA GLY A 209 -2.90 10.98 4.12
C GLY A 209 -2.23 11.00 5.50
N ASP A 210 -2.55 10.07 6.40
CA ASP A 210 -1.97 9.98 7.75
C ASP A 210 -0.49 9.57 7.78
N LYS A 211 -0.01 9.01 6.65
CA LYS A 211 1.34 8.49 6.43
C LYS A 211 1.73 7.38 7.42
N ARG A 212 0.75 6.66 7.94
CA ARG A 212 0.92 5.49 8.80
C ARG A 212 0.52 4.23 8.05
N SER A 213 1.22 3.14 8.30
CA SER A 213 0.85 1.82 7.77
C SER A 213 -0.26 1.20 8.63
N PRO A 214 -1.30 0.59 8.01
CA PRO A 214 -2.37 -0.04 8.76
C PRO A 214 -1.87 -1.33 9.43
N VAL A 215 -2.24 -1.52 10.70
CA VAL A 215 -2.00 -2.78 11.41
C VAL A 215 -3.07 -3.80 11.05
N GLY A 216 -2.68 -5.03 10.73
CA GLY A 216 -3.61 -6.15 10.58
C GLY A 216 -3.11 -7.30 9.71
N VAL A 217 -4.05 -8.19 9.36
CA VAL A 217 -3.84 -9.28 8.40
C VAL A 217 -4.65 -8.98 7.14
N PHE A 218 -3.99 -9.03 5.99
CA PHE A 218 -4.59 -8.73 4.69
C PHE A 218 -4.13 -9.75 3.65
N SER A 219 -5.02 -10.23 2.79
CA SER A 219 -4.66 -11.08 1.66
C SER A 219 -3.83 -10.32 0.62
N LEU A 220 -2.99 -11.05 -0.11
CA LEU A 220 -2.24 -10.59 -1.28
C LEU A 220 -2.77 -11.35 -2.50
N SER A 221 -3.31 -10.66 -3.49
CA SER A 221 -3.93 -11.33 -4.66
C SER A 221 -3.46 -10.81 -6.00
N ASP A 222 -2.94 -9.59 -6.06
CA ASP A 222 -2.71 -8.89 -7.32
C ASP A 222 -1.35 -8.20 -7.30
N ALA A 223 -0.66 -8.19 -8.43
CA ALA A 223 0.63 -7.56 -8.61
C ALA A 223 0.65 -6.70 -9.88
N GLY A 224 1.71 -5.91 -10.04
CA GLY A 224 1.92 -5.11 -11.24
C GLY A 224 3.15 -4.24 -11.15
N GLY A 225 3.29 -3.32 -12.08
CA GLY A 225 4.37 -2.33 -12.06
C GLY A 225 4.64 -1.72 -13.42
N VAL A 226 5.57 -0.75 -13.41
CA VAL A 226 6.10 -0.13 -14.62
C VAL A 226 6.97 -1.10 -15.42
N LEU A 227 7.64 -2.04 -14.74
CA LEU A 227 8.52 -2.99 -15.40
C LEU A 227 7.77 -4.24 -15.87
N PRO A 228 8.27 -4.94 -16.90
CA PRO A 228 7.75 -6.24 -17.31
C PRO A 228 7.74 -7.24 -16.15
N ASP A 229 6.81 -8.19 -16.24
CA ASP A 229 6.66 -9.27 -15.30
C ASP A 229 8.00 -10.02 -15.08
N PRO A 230 8.54 -10.05 -13.84
CA PRO A 230 9.80 -10.73 -13.55
C PRO A 230 9.65 -12.27 -13.42
N GLY A 231 8.49 -12.84 -13.73
CA GLY A 231 8.12 -14.24 -13.49
C GLY A 231 7.22 -14.39 -12.25
N ALA A 232 6.28 -13.46 -12.08
CA ALA A 232 5.33 -13.41 -11.00
C ALA A 232 4.33 -14.57 -11.10
N LYS A 233 3.96 -15.14 -9.95
CA LYS A 233 2.88 -16.13 -9.89
C LYS A 233 1.52 -15.50 -9.61
N LEU A 234 1.50 -14.37 -8.90
CA LEU A 234 0.30 -13.54 -8.78
C LEU A 234 -0.03 -12.93 -10.15
N PRO A 235 -1.32 -12.72 -10.47
CA PRO A 235 -1.74 -11.92 -11.62
C PRO A 235 -0.98 -10.59 -11.67
N TYR A 236 -0.30 -10.31 -12.79
CA TYR A 236 0.60 -9.17 -12.93
C TYR A 236 0.14 -8.19 -14.02
N ALA A 237 -0.20 -6.97 -13.62
CA ALA A 237 -0.53 -5.89 -14.54
C ALA A 237 0.72 -5.05 -14.89
N HIS A 238 1.23 -5.17 -16.11
CA HIS A 238 2.31 -4.32 -16.63
C HIS A 238 1.72 -3.07 -17.30
N SER A 239 2.06 -1.87 -16.80
CA SER A 239 1.56 -0.62 -17.38
C SER A 239 2.39 0.60 -16.98
N ALA A 240 2.59 1.53 -17.92
CA ALA A 240 3.16 2.84 -17.62
C ALA A 240 2.31 3.67 -16.65
N ALA A 241 1.03 3.33 -16.44
CA ALA A 241 0.16 4.00 -15.47
C ALA A 241 0.64 3.86 -14.01
N PHE A 242 1.54 2.92 -13.72
CA PHE A 242 2.23 2.82 -12.43
C PHE A 242 3.29 3.91 -12.23
N THR A 243 3.64 4.70 -13.25
CA THR A 243 4.73 5.69 -13.15
C THR A 243 4.43 6.74 -12.07
N PRO A 244 5.31 6.89 -11.05
CA PRO A 244 5.14 7.91 -10.03
C PRO A 244 5.08 9.33 -10.63
N PRO A 245 4.18 10.22 -10.16
CA PRO A 245 4.01 11.56 -10.71
C PRO A 245 5.30 12.38 -10.74
N THR A 246 5.49 13.21 -11.78
CA THR A 246 6.71 14.00 -12.00
C THR A 246 7.02 15.00 -10.88
N TYR A 247 6.02 15.43 -10.10
CA TYR A 247 6.22 16.34 -8.98
C TYR A 247 6.74 15.65 -7.69
N TRP A 248 6.78 14.32 -7.63
CA TRP A 248 7.37 13.60 -6.51
C TRP A 248 8.91 13.69 -6.53
N PRO A 249 9.59 13.54 -5.38
CA PRO A 249 11.05 13.54 -5.30
C PRO A 249 11.68 12.53 -6.28
N LYS A 250 12.82 12.88 -6.89
CA LYS A 250 13.48 12.01 -7.88
C LYS A 250 13.77 10.58 -7.37
N LYS A 251 14.02 10.42 -6.07
CA LYS A 251 14.28 9.11 -5.45
C LYS A 251 13.09 8.15 -5.53
N THR A 252 11.86 8.65 -5.64
CA THR A 252 10.64 7.83 -5.66
C THR A 252 10.28 7.34 -7.06
N ARG A 253 11.09 7.66 -8.08
CA ARG A 253 10.77 7.37 -9.50
C ARG A 253 10.55 5.90 -9.79
N ASN A 254 11.20 5.04 -9.01
CA ASN A 254 11.20 3.60 -9.19
C ASN A 254 10.35 2.87 -8.14
N ASP A 255 9.59 3.59 -7.31
CA ASP A 255 8.81 2.99 -6.21
C ASP A 255 7.93 1.86 -6.75
N PHE A 256 7.24 2.13 -7.87
CA PHE A 256 6.29 1.24 -8.49
C PHE A 256 6.84 0.50 -9.72
N ASP A 257 8.18 0.32 -9.80
CA ASP A 257 8.81 -0.63 -10.71
C ASP A 257 8.13 -2.01 -10.61
N TYR A 258 7.87 -2.42 -9.37
CA TYR A 258 7.18 -3.63 -8.97
C TYR A 258 6.28 -3.32 -7.77
N VAL A 259 5.06 -3.85 -7.79
CA VAL A 259 4.00 -3.66 -6.80
C VAL A 259 3.34 -5.00 -6.49
N ILE A 260 3.11 -5.27 -5.21
CA ILE A 260 2.16 -6.29 -4.75
C ILE A 260 1.09 -5.56 -3.93
N ALA A 261 -0.18 -5.76 -4.31
CA ALA A 261 -1.30 -5.13 -3.64
C ALA A 261 -1.57 -5.75 -2.27
N ILE A 262 -1.62 -4.92 -1.23
CA ILE A 262 -2.17 -5.30 0.07
C ILE A 262 -3.68 -5.04 0.01
N ASN A 263 -4.50 -6.05 0.33
CA ASN A 263 -5.96 -5.94 0.26
C ASN A 263 -6.57 -5.14 1.43
N TYR A 264 -6.04 -3.94 1.66
CA TYR A 264 -6.57 -2.92 2.54
C TYR A 264 -7.49 -1.96 1.74
N ASN A 265 -8.78 -1.93 2.09
CA ASN A 265 -9.79 -1.05 1.48
C ASN A 265 -9.70 -0.98 -0.07
N ARG A 266 -9.74 -2.14 -0.72
CA ARG A 266 -9.73 -2.29 -2.17
C ARG A 266 -10.58 -3.49 -2.59
N VAL A 267 -10.90 -3.57 -3.87
CA VAL A 267 -11.45 -4.79 -4.47
C VAL A 267 -10.31 -5.80 -4.68
N LYS A 268 -10.54 -7.05 -4.28
CA LYS A 268 -9.58 -8.16 -4.45
C LYS A 268 -9.73 -8.76 -5.83
N GLY A 269 -8.65 -9.24 -6.44
CA GLY A 269 -8.69 -9.84 -7.78
C GLY A 269 -8.79 -8.81 -8.91
N THR A 270 -8.54 -7.54 -8.60
CA THR A 270 -8.46 -6.47 -9.60
C THR A 270 -7.05 -5.92 -9.64
N THR A 271 -6.65 -5.33 -10.77
CA THR A 271 -5.33 -4.72 -10.92
C THR A 271 -5.00 -3.77 -9.76
N PRO A 272 -3.72 -3.64 -9.33
CA PRO A 272 -3.37 -2.66 -8.32
C PRO A 272 -3.76 -1.21 -8.64
N LEU A 273 -4.01 -0.90 -9.92
CA LEU A 273 -4.46 0.41 -10.41
C LEU A 273 -5.96 0.68 -10.22
N ASP A 274 -6.77 -0.31 -9.81
CA ASP A 274 -8.18 -0.11 -9.53
C ASP A 274 -8.36 0.86 -8.34
N PRO A 275 -8.98 2.04 -8.56
CA PRO A 275 -9.09 3.07 -7.53
C PRO A 275 -10.25 2.81 -6.55
N THR A 276 -11.02 1.75 -6.71
CA THR A 276 -12.25 1.49 -5.94
C THR A 276 -11.93 1.28 -4.45
N ARG A 277 -12.66 2.02 -3.60
CA ARG A 277 -12.54 2.00 -2.12
C ARG A 277 -13.88 1.63 -1.48
N PRO A 278 -14.14 0.35 -1.18
CA PRO A 278 -15.42 -0.08 -0.62
C PRO A 278 -15.79 0.58 0.72
N GLN A 279 -14.80 0.93 1.54
CA GLN A 279 -15.01 1.61 2.83
C GLN A 279 -14.89 3.14 2.73
N GLY A 280 -14.93 3.68 1.50
CA GLY A 280 -14.82 5.11 1.22
C GLY A 280 -13.38 5.62 1.16
N GLN A 281 -13.22 6.80 0.55
CA GLN A 281 -11.90 7.42 0.34
C GLN A 281 -11.25 7.86 1.65
N ALA A 282 -12.03 8.34 2.63
CA ALA A 282 -11.49 8.83 3.91
C ALA A 282 -10.73 7.76 4.70
N LYS A 283 -11.10 6.48 4.51
CA LYS A 283 -10.44 5.34 5.17
C LYS A 283 -9.01 5.09 4.65
N GLY A 284 -8.65 5.67 3.50
CA GLY A 284 -7.38 5.45 2.84
C GLY A 284 -7.33 4.15 2.04
N GLY A 285 -6.27 3.96 1.25
CA GLY A 285 -6.02 2.75 0.48
C GLY A 285 -4.76 2.85 -0.37
N SER A 286 -4.63 2.03 -1.42
CA SER A 286 -3.42 1.93 -2.25
C SER A 286 -2.18 1.61 -1.41
N ILE A 287 -2.38 0.77 -0.40
CA ILE A 287 -1.30 0.25 0.42
C ILE A 287 -0.70 -0.93 -0.32
N TRP A 288 0.60 -0.85 -0.61
CA TRP A 288 1.30 -1.83 -1.44
C TRP A 288 2.61 -2.28 -0.77
N LEU A 289 3.11 -3.45 -1.16
CA LEU A 289 4.54 -3.73 -1.10
C LEU A 289 5.18 -3.22 -2.39
N HIS A 290 6.25 -2.42 -2.29
CA HIS A 290 6.89 -1.85 -3.47
C HIS A 290 8.41 -1.67 -3.29
N ARG A 291 9.09 -1.18 -4.34
CA ARG A 291 10.54 -0.96 -4.32
C ARG A 291 10.89 0.16 -3.34
N ASP A 292 11.93 -0.06 -2.55
CA ASP A 292 12.46 0.90 -1.60
C ASP A 292 13.16 2.08 -2.26
N HIS A 293 12.98 3.25 -1.63
CA HIS A 293 13.57 4.54 -1.99
C HIS A 293 14.36 5.17 -0.82
N GLY A 294 14.62 4.41 0.24
CA GLY A 294 15.55 4.76 1.32
C GLY A 294 14.97 5.57 2.48
N ASP A 295 13.65 5.77 2.57
CA ASP A 295 13.00 6.32 3.76
C ASP A 295 11.52 5.88 3.88
N GLY A 296 10.85 6.34 4.94
CA GLY A 296 9.46 6.01 5.23
C GLY A 296 8.47 6.41 4.12
N THR A 297 7.53 5.51 3.85
CA THR A 297 6.52 5.65 2.80
C THR A 297 5.35 6.55 3.25
N SER A 298 4.31 6.70 2.41
CA SER A 298 3.04 7.32 2.81
C SER A 298 2.03 6.33 3.40
N GLY A 299 2.44 5.09 3.72
CA GLY A 299 1.59 4.04 4.30
C GLY A 299 1.88 2.63 3.75
N CYS A 300 2.52 2.56 2.58
CA CYS A 300 3.03 1.32 2.00
C CYS A 300 4.15 0.66 2.82
N VAL A 301 4.51 -0.56 2.45
CA VAL A 301 5.73 -1.23 2.90
C VAL A 301 6.70 -1.27 1.73
N SER A 302 7.93 -0.83 1.92
CA SER A 302 8.93 -0.81 0.87
C SER A 302 10.11 -1.72 1.19
N VAL A 303 10.58 -2.45 0.18
CA VAL A 303 11.68 -3.43 0.26
C VAL A 303 12.57 -3.31 -0.95
N SER A 304 13.80 -3.84 -0.90
CA SER A 304 14.71 -3.72 -2.04
C SER A 304 14.14 -4.37 -3.32
N LYS A 305 14.62 -3.93 -4.50
CA LYS A 305 14.20 -4.49 -5.79
C LYS A 305 14.39 -6.02 -5.88
N ALA A 306 15.46 -6.53 -5.27
CA ALA A 306 15.74 -7.96 -5.21
C ALA A 306 14.68 -8.69 -4.38
N VAL A 307 14.27 -8.12 -3.25
CA VAL A 307 13.20 -8.69 -2.41
C VAL A 307 11.87 -8.68 -3.15
N MET A 308 11.51 -7.60 -3.84
CA MET A 308 10.29 -7.56 -4.66
C MET A 308 10.26 -8.68 -5.70
N ARG A 309 11.37 -8.93 -6.40
CA ARG A 309 11.48 -10.04 -7.36
C ARG A 309 11.31 -11.40 -6.69
N THR A 310 11.93 -11.61 -5.53
CA THR A 310 11.78 -12.85 -4.76
C THR A 310 10.33 -13.06 -4.35
N LEU A 311 9.66 -12.04 -3.81
CA LEU A 311 8.26 -12.12 -3.41
C LEU A 311 7.36 -12.44 -4.61
N LEU A 312 7.50 -11.71 -5.73
CA LEU A 312 6.69 -11.93 -6.94
C LEU A 312 6.81 -13.36 -7.48
N ARG A 313 8.03 -13.91 -7.50
CA ARG A 313 8.30 -15.29 -7.98
C ARG A 313 7.86 -16.38 -6.99
N THR A 314 7.59 -16.01 -5.74
CA THR A 314 7.31 -16.98 -4.68
C THR A 314 5.84 -17.02 -4.29
N LEU A 315 5.21 -15.84 -4.13
CA LEU A 315 3.82 -15.73 -3.68
C LEU A 315 2.87 -16.26 -4.73
N ASP A 316 2.17 -17.33 -4.38
CA ASP A 316 1.42 -18.19 -5.28
C ASP A 316 -0.06 -18.09 -4.91
N PRO A 317 -0.96 -17.67 -5.82
CA PRO A 317 -2.36 -17.44 -5.47
C PRO A 317 -3.05 -18.70 -4.90
N ASP A 318 -2.64 -19.90 -5.33
CA ASP A 318 -3.16 -21.18 -4.85
C ASP A 318 -2.68 -21.55 -3.43
N LYS A 319 -1.76 -20.75 -2.88
CA LYS A 319 -1.24 -20.88 -1.51
C LYS A 319 -1.80 -19.80 -0.58
N HIS A 320 -2.80 -19.05 -1.05
CA HIS A 320 -3.54 -18.03 -0.31
C HIS A 320 -2.62 -17.10 0.49
N PRO A 321 -1.72 -16.34 -0.18
CA PRO A 321 -0.72 -15.55 0.50
C PRO A 321 -1.36 -14.39 1.24
N VAL A 322 -0.90 -14.14 2.46
CA VAL A 322 -1.32 -13.00 3.28
C VAL A 322 -0.12 -12.19 3.76
N VAL A 323 -0.36 -10.94 4.11
CA VAL A 323 0.55 -10.12 4.90
C VAL A 323 -0.03 -9.94 6.30
N VAL A 324 0.79 -10.14 7.32
CA VAL A 324 0.52 -9.69 8.70
C VAL A 324 1.50 -8.57 9.00
N MET A 325 1.01 -7.40 9.39
CA MET A 325 1.84 -6.20 9.50
C MET A 325 1.45 -5.32 10.67
N GLY A 326 2.45 -4.78 11.37
CA GLY A 326 2.30 -3.90 12.52
C GLY A 326 3.64 -3.57 13.16
N ASP A 327 3.67 -2.61 14.10
CA ASP A 327 4.79 -2.48 15.01
C ASP A 327 4.84 -3.66 15.99
N LYS A 328 5.98 -3.85 16.67
CA LYS A 328 6.20 -4.95 17.60
C LYS A 328 5.13 -5.09 18.67
N ALA A 329 4.66 -4.00 19.28
CA ALA A 329 3.66 -4.05 20.34
C ALA A 329 2.32 -4.51 19.77
N SER A 330 1.88 -3.88 18.68
CA SER A 330 0.62 -4.23 18.01
C SER A 330 0.60 -5.64 17.43
N LEU A 331 1.76 -6.18 17.04
CA LEU A 331 1.88 -7.56 16.58
C LEU A 331 1.79 -8.56 17.72
N SER A 332 2.40 -8.26 18.88
CA SER A 332 2.45 -9.19 20.01
C SER A 332 1.15 -9.30 20.83
N GLY A 333 0.26 -8.31 20.71
CA GLY A 333 -1.03 -8.25 21.42
C GLY A 333 -2.22 -8.83 20.66
#